data_AF-A0A2A7B4M4-F1
#
_entry.id   AF-A0A2A7B4M4-F1
#
_cell.length_a   1.000
_cell.length_b   1.000
_cell.length_c   1.000
_cell.angle_alpha   90.00
_cell.angle_beta   90.00
_cell.angle_gamma   90.00
#
_symmetry.space_group_name_H-M   'P 1'
#
loop_
_entity.id
_entity.type
_entity.pdbx_description
1 polymer ?
#
loop_
_entity_poly.entity_id
_entity_poly.type
_entity_poly.pdbx_seq_one_letter_code
_entity_poly.pdbx_strand_id
1 'polypeptide(L)'
;MDWVMCLLPFAVCFVGFLAAAKVTKKKKRILAAAGVVLFLAAAFGSLAVYRNQKITKPIRDSELLAVAELRLDAFLGDAELNDFQTDRLTELYGALGHYLNSLVYLPCINQDTFDAGTQDVILQFGTEEEVKLWLAFYPDRQICLVNGKKAYVFPGGTAAYQKIEAILASDSVQTTVTITALDAANDQLTASDAEGKEYVIHGISEKLRTRDEEQVDVKALSAGDTLTVLSDGAALLSAPSQFAHIYKIYWEK
;
A
#
# COMPACT_ATOMS: atom_id res chain seq x y z
N MET A 1 20.66 9.64 0.18
CA MET A 1 20.59 11.11 0.05
C MET A 1 21.80 11.66 -0.71
N ASP A 2 22.87 10.87 -0.90
CA ASP A 2 24.14 11.36 -1.44
C ASP A 2 24.17 11.60 -2.96
N TRP A 3 23.36 10.89 -3.76
CA TRP A 3 23.53 10.91 -5.22
C TRP A 3 22.89 12.12 -5.93
N VAL A 4 21.74 12.61 -5.46
CA VAL A 4 21.12 13.84 -6.00
C VAL A 4 21.99 15.06 -5.66
N MET A 5 22.64 15.03 -4.49
CA MET A 5 23.63 16.03 -4.06
C MET A 5 24.91 16.00 -4.90
N CYS A 6 25.23 14.90 -5.60
CA CYS A 6 26.35 14.84 -6.54
C CYS A 6 26.03 15.46 -7.90
N LEU A 7 24.77 15.46 -8.35
CA LEU A 7 24.40 15.97 -9.68
C LEU A 7 24.48 17.50 -9.75
N LEU A 8 24.05 18.20 -8.71
CA LEU A 8 24.08 19.67 -8.65
C LEU A 8 25.50 20.28 -8.79
N PRO A 9 26.53 19.86 -8.02
CA PRO A 9 27.88 20.38 -8.20
C PRO A 9 28.48 20.00 -9.55
N PHE A 10 28.14 18.84 -10.12
CA PHE A 10 28.54 18.48 -11.49
C PHE A 10 27.94 19.43 -12.53
N ALA A 11 26.67 19.79 -12.40
CA ALA A 11 26.02 20.75 -13.29
C ALA A 11 26.66 22.14 -13.17
N VAL A 12 26.95 22.60 -11.95
CA VAL A 12 27.61 23.89 -11.70
C VAL A 12 29.03 23.91 -12.29
N CYS A 13 29.82 22.86 -12.07
CA CYS A 13 31.16 22.72 -12.64
C CYS A 13 31.15 22.66 -14.17
N PHE A 14 30.17 21.95 -14.76
CA PHE A 14 30.04 21.84 -16.21
C PHE A 14 29.66 23.18 -16.86
N VAL A 15 28.76 23.95 -16.24
CA VAL A 15 28.43 25.32 -16.67
C VAL A 15 29.64 26.25 -16.55
N GLY A 16 30.40 26.16 -15.44
CA GLY A 16 31.64 26.91 -15.24
C GLY A 16 32.70 26.60 -16.31
N PHE A 17 32.87 25.32 -16.66
CA PHE A 17 33.78 24.89 -17.72
C PHE A 17 33.36 25.42 -19.10
N LEU A 18 32.06 25.36 -19.44
CA LEU A 18 31.55 25.92 -20.70
C LEU A 18 31.71 27.44 -20.80
N ALA A 19 31.60 28.15 -19.68
CA ALA A 19 31.83 29.59 -19.61
C ALA A 19 33.31 29.92 -19.89
N ALA A 20 34.24 29.24 -19.22
CA ALA A 20 35.69 29.47 -19.34
C ALA A 20 36.30 28.95 -20.66
N ALA A 21 35.68 27.96 -21.31
CA ALA A 21 36.23 27.35 -22.52
C ALA A 21 36.26 28.34 -23.70
N LYS A 22 37.44 28.55 -24.30
CA LYS A 22 37.63 29.35 -25.53
C LYS A 22 37.24 28.54 -26.77
N VAL A 23 35.92 28.40 -27.00
CA VAL A 23 35.36 27.67 -28.16
C VAL A 23 34.33 28.54 -28.88
N THR A 24 34.09 28.27 -30.16
CA THR A 24 33.10 28.99 -30.97
C THR A 24 31.69 28.84 -30.42
N LYS A 25 30.84 29.86 -30.60
CA LYS A 25 29.46 29.90 -30.10
C LYS A 25 28.62 28.69 -30.54
N LYS A 26 28.83 28.19 -31.77
CA LYS A 26 28.17 26.98 -32.30
C LYS A 26 28.60 25.72 -31.54
N LYS A 27 29.90 25.54 -31.29
CA LYS A 27 30.41 24.38 -30.51
C LYS A 27 29.97 24.44 -29.04
N LYS A 28 29.91 25.63 -28.43
CA LYS A 28 29.38 25.80 -27.06
C LYS A 28 27.92 25.34 -26.94
N ARG A 29 27.06 25.70 -27.91
CA ARG A 29 25.65 25.24 -27.92
C ARG A 29 25.53 23.72 -28.05
N ILE A 30 26.34 23.11 -28.90
CA ILE A 30 26.34 21.65 -29.08
C ILE A 30 26.83 20.95 -27.80
N LEU A 31 27.92 21.42 -27.19
CA LEU A 31 28.38 20.87 -25.91
C LEU A 31 27.36 21.08 -24.78
N ALA A 32 26.69 22.23 -24.74
CA ALA A 32 25.64 22.48 -23.76
C ALA A 32 24.48 21.49 -23.94
N ALA A 33 24.01 21.28 -25.17
CA ALA A 33 22.96 20.30 -25.46
C ALA A 33 23.39 18.87 -25.11
N ALA A 34 24.60 18.46 -25.50
CA ALA A 34 25.15 17.15 -25.16
C ALA A 34 25.31 16.96 -23.65
N GLY A 35 25.75 18.01 -22.94
CA GLY A 35 25.85 18.03 -21.49
C GLY A 35 24.50 17.89 -20.80
N VAL A 36 23.46 18.57 -21.31
CA VAL A 36 22.08 18.41 -20.80
C VAL A 36 21.58 16.99 -21.02
N VAL A 37 21.81 16.39 -22.19
CA VAL A 37 21.43 15.00 -22.47
C VAL A 37 22.14 14.02 -21.53
N LEU A 38 23.45 14.19 -21.32
CA LEU A 38 24.22 13.37 -20.38
C LEU A 38 23.73 13.54 -18.94
N PHE A 39 23.40 14.77 -18.54
CA PHE A 39 22.87 15.06 -17.22
C PHE A 39 21.51 14.40 -17.00
N LEU A 40 20.61 14.48 -17.99
CA LEU A 40 19.32 13.80 -17.96
C LEU A 40 19.50 12.28 -17.89
N ALA A 41 20.39 11.70 -18.72
CA ALA A 41 20.68 10.27 -18.70
C ALA A 41 21.21 9.81 -17.33
N ALA A 42 22.11 10.58 -16.72
CA ALA A 42 22.62 10.31 -15.39
C ALA A 42 21.51 10.40 -14.33
N ALA A 43 20.65 11.42 -14.39
CA ALA A 43 19.52 11.60 -13.47
C ALA A 43 18.48 10.47 -13.59
N PHE A 44 18.11 10.06 -14.81
CA PHE A 44 17.19 8.95 -15.03
C PHE A 44 17.79 7.60 -14.62
N GLY A 45 19.06 7.34 -14.96
CA GLY A 45 19.74 6.11 -14.58
C GLY A 45 19.84 5.95 -13.07
N SER A 46 20.16 7.02 -12.36
CA SER A 46 20.25 7.01 -10.90
C SER A 46 18.89 6.90 -10.22
N LEU A 47 17.83 7.48 -10.79
CA LEU A 47 16.46 7.24 -10.34
C LEU A 47 16.06 5.77 -10.51
N ALA A 48 16.41 5.13 -11.63
CA ALA A 48 16.14 3.72 -11.87
C ALA A 48 16.86 2.82 -10.85
N VAL A 49 18.11 3.13 -10.51
CA VAL A 49 18.87 2.43 -9.46
C VAL A 49 18.21 2.60 -8.10
N TYR A 50 17.82 3.83 -7.74
CA TYR A 50 17.12 4.11 -6.49
C TYR A 50 15.84 3.28 -6.38
N ARG A 51 14.97 3.32 -7.40
CA ARG A 51 13.71 2.55 -7.43
C ARG A 51 13.97 1.06 -7.29
N ASN A 52 14.96 0.54 -8.01
CA ASN A 52 15.29 -0.88 -7.91
C ASN A 52 15.77 -1.27 -6.51
N GLN A 53 16.70 -0.52 -5.92
CA GLN A 53 17.32 -0.87 -4.64
C GLN A 53 16.45 -0.60 -3.42
N LYS A 54 15.67 0.48 -3.45
CA LYS A 54 14.91 0.96 -2.29
C LYS A 54 13.44 0.60 -2.32
N ILE A 55 12.92 0.15 -3.46
CA ILE A 55 11.48 -0.14 -3.63
C ILE A 55 11.30 -1.54 -4.22
N THR A 56 11.66 -1.76 -5.48
CA THR A 56 11.35 -3.02 -6.18
C THR A 56 12.02 -4.25 -5.57
N LYS A 57 13.30 -4.16 -5.19
CA LYS A 57 14.02 -5.30 -4.60
C LYS A 57 13.46 -5.68 -3.23
N PRO A 58 13.25 -4.76 -2.27
CA PRO A 58 12.56 -5.06 -1.02
C PRO A 58 11.19 -5.74 -1.22
N ILE A 59 10.38 -5.25 -2.16
CA ILE A 59 9.07 -5.87 -2.50
C ILE A 59 9.25 -7.33 -2.95
N ARG A 60 10.23 -7.60 -3.82
CA ARG A 60 10.50 -8.96 -4.34
C ARG A 60 11.13 -9.89 -3.31
N ASP A 61 11.88 -9.36 -2.35
CA ASP A 61 12.64 -10.16 -1.37
C ASP A 61 11.91 -10.30 -0.03
N SER A 62 10.76 -9.66 0.16
CA SER A 62 9.95 -9.63 1.38
C SER A 62 8.94 -10.78 1.49
N GLU A 63 9.19 -11.81 2.32
CA GLU A 63 8.36 -13.04 2.37
C GLU A 63 6.90 -12.81 2.73
N LEU A 64 6.62 -11.81 3.56
CA LEU A 64 5.27 -11.39 3.93
C LEU A 64 5.13 -9.89 3.72
N LEU A 65 3.98 -9.46 3.19
CA LEU A 65 3.61 -8.05 3.18
C LEU A 65 2.65 -7.81 4.32
N ALA A 66 3.04 -6.95 5.24
CA ALA A 66 2.15 -6.42 6.25
C ALA A 66 1.61 -5.06 5.83
N VAL A 67 0.37 -4.99 5.37
CA VAL A 67 -0.32 -3.69 5.40
C VAL A 67 -0.50 -3.38 6.89
N ALA A 68 0.03 -2.28 7.41
CA ALA A 68 0.05 -2.00 8.85
C ALA A 68 -1.07 -1.05 9.28
N GLU A 69 -1.61 -0.27 8.35
CA GLU A 69 -2.69 0.66 8.63
C GLU A 69 -3.42 0.97 7.33
N LEU A 70 -4.75 0.90 7.35
CA LEU A 70 -5.62 1.52 6.36
C LEU A 70 -6.60 2.29 7.24
N ARG A 71 -6.52 3.62 7.23
CA ARG A 71 -7.58 4.45 7.82
C ARG A 71 -8.27 5.21 6.72
N LEU A 72 -9.52 4.82 6.54
CA LEU A 72 -10.51 5.43 5.69
C LEU A 72 -11.58 5.92 6.65
N ASP A 73 -11.79 7.23 6.78
CA ASP A 73 -12.84 7.72 7.70
C ASP A 73 -14.22 7.20 7.28
N ALA A 74 -14.35 6.76 6.02
CA ALA A 74 -15.54 6.11 5.50
C ALA A 74 -15.55 4.57 5.63
N PHE A 75 -14.48 3.89 6.04
CA PHE A 75 -14.47 2.41 6.15
C PHE A 75 -13.96 1.85 7.49
N LEU A 76 -13.11 2.56 8.24
CA LEU A 76 -12.32 1.94 9.33
C LEU A 76 -12.51 2.54 10.72
N GLY A 77 -13.15 3.70 10.86
CA GLY A 77 -13.35 4.31 12.17
C GLY A 77 -12.04 4.74 12.84
N ASP A 78 -12.16 5.58 13.85
CA ASP A 78 -11.07 6.39 14.40
C ASP A 78 -9.98 5.62 15.17
N ALA A 79 -9.95 4.27 15.15
CA ALA A 79 -9.24 3.48 16.16
C ALA A 79 -8.28 2.35 15.71
N GLU A 80 -8.09 2.03 14.43
CA GLU A 80 -7.36 0.78 14.11
C GLU A 80 -6.02 0.94 13.35
N LEU A 81 -4.96 0.43 13.99
CA LEU A 81 -3.74 -0.14 13.40
C LEU A 81 -4.03 -1.62 13.15
N ASN A 82 -3.76 -2.12 11.96
CA ASN A 82 -4.00 -3.52 11.63
C ASN A 82 -2.67 -4.17 11.28
N ASP A 83 -2.20 -5.11 12.09
CA ASP A 83 -1.06 -5.97 11.71
C ASP A 83 -1.57 -7.05 10.74
N PHE A 84 -1.74 -6.70 9.47
CA PHE A 84 -2.02 -7.68 8.41
C PHE A 84 -0.72 -8.41 8.06
N GLN A 85 -0.74 -9.70 7.68
CA GLN A 85 0.38 -10.37 7.01
C GLN A 85 -0.18 -11.16 5.83
N THR A 86 0.12 -10.72 4.61
CA THR A 86 -0.31 -11.38 3.36
C THR A 86 0.85 -12.21 2.80
N ASP A 87 0.55 -13.45 2.42
CA ASP A 87 1.48 -14.32 1.69
C ASP A 87 1.56 -13.89 0.22
N ARG A 88 2.73 -14.01 -0.40
CA ARG A 88 2.99 -13.55 -1.78
C ARG A 88 2.22 -14.31 -2.86
N LEU A 89 1.50 -15.36 -2.48
CA LEU A 89 0.89 -16.32 -3.41
C LEU A 89 -0.58 -16.02 -3.73
N THR A 90 -1.17 -14.96 -3.17
CA THR A 90 -2.56 -14.59 -3.43
C THR A 90 -2.70 -13.68 -4.66
N GLU A 91 -3.86 -13.76 -5.35
CA GLU A 91 -4.17 -12.88 -6.50
C GLU A 91 -4.13 -11.40 -6.10
N LEU A 92 -4.63 -11.09 -4.89
CA LEU A 92 -4.54 -9.78 -4.24
C LEU A 92 -3.10 -9.26 -4.18
N TYR A 93 -2.16 -10.10 -3.73
CA TYR A 93 -0.74 -9.71 -3.66
C TYR A 93 -0.15 -9.48 -5.05
N GLY A 94 -0.49 -10.32 -6.02
CA GLY A 94 -0.10 -10.14 -7.41
C GLY A 94 -0.52 -8.76 -7.94
N ALA A 95 -1.76 -8.36 -7.66
CA ALA A 95 -2.32 -7.07 -8.05
C ALA A 95 -1.65 -5.89 -7.32
N LEU A 96 -1.51 -5.96 -6.00
CA LEU A 96 -0.82 -4.92 -5.20
C LEU A 96 0.64 -4.77 -5.64
N GLY A 97 1.37 -5.87 -5.76
CA GLY A 97 2.77 -5.88 -6.18
C GLY A 97 2.95 -5.34 -7.60
N HIS A 98 2.06 -5.69 -8.53
CA HIS A 98 2.09 -5.13 -9.89
C HIS A 98 1.83 -3.62 -9.88
N TYR A 99 0.82 -3.18 -9.12
CA TYR A 99 0.47 -1.77 -9.02
C TYR A 99 1.60 -0.93 -8.44
N LEU A 100 2.14 -1.31 -7.28
CA LEU A 100 3.19 -0.56 -6.59
C LEU A 100 4.48 -0.50 -7.42
N ASN A 101 4.76 -1.54 -8.21
CA ASN A 101 5.88 -1.53 -9.16
C ASN A 101 5.65 -0.61 -10.36
N SER A 102 4.40 -0.29 -10.70
CA SER A 102 4.07 0.63 -11.80
C SER A 102 4.28 2.10 -11.42
N LEU A 103 4.25 2.43 -10.13
CA LEU A 103 4.39 3.79 -9.62
C LEU A 103 5.82 4.33 -9.75
N VAL A 104 5.91 5.65 -9.95
CA VAL A 104 7.19 6.38 -9.94
C VAL A 104 7.33 7.13 -8.63
N TYR A 105 8.43 6.86 -7.92
CA TYR A 105 8.75 7.48 -6.64
C TYR A 105 9.95 8.41 -6.80
N LEU A 106 9.74 9.70 -6.56
CA LEU A 106 10.78 10.73 -6.66
C LEU A 106 11.15 11.21 -5.25
N PRO A 107 12.42 11.08 -4.83
CA PRO A 107 12.83 11.51 -3.50
C PRO A 107 12.69 13.03 -3.35
N CYS A 108 12.12 13.47 -2.23
CA CYS A 108 12.00 14.90 -1.94
C CYS A 108 13.33 15.46 -1.43
N ILE A 109 13.69 16.67 -1.89
CA ILE A 109 14.86 17.40 -1.37
C ILE A 109 14.55 17.97 0.03
N ASN A 110 13.33 18.48 0.22
CA ASN A 110 12.84 18.93 1.52
C ASN A 110 12.34 17.71 2.32
N GLN A 111 12.93 17.51 3.50
CA GLN A 111 12.55 16.48 4.48
C GLN A 111 12.07 17.09 5.81
N ASP A 112 11.74 18.39 5.85
CA ASP A 112 11.22 19.08 7.03
C ASP A 112 9.96 18.38 7.57
N THR A 113 9.58 18.61 8.82
CA THR A 113 8.41 17.96 9.44
C THR A 113 7.19 18.01 8.53
N PHE A 114 6.73 16.83 8.14
CA PHE A 114 5.50 16.61 7.40
C PHE A 114 4.37 16.54 8.41
N ASP A 115 3.32 17.33 8.23
CA ASP A 115 2.06 17.02 8.88
C ASP A 115 1.39 15.90 8.07
N ALA A 116 1.58 14.66 8.54
CA ALA A 116 1.04 13.46 7.95
C ALA A 116 -0.50 13.49 7.84
N GLY A 117 -1.17 14.33 8.64
CA GLY A 117 -2.61 14.23 8.83
C GLY A 117 -2.95 12.96 9.61
N THR A 118 -4.24 12.63 9.68
CA THR A 118 -4.79 11.56 10.53
C THR A 118 -4.96 10.22 9.82
N GLN A 119 -4.61 10.12 8.53
CA GLN A 119 -4.97 8.95 7.72
C GLN A 119 -3.88 8.56 6.71
N ASP A 120 -3.40 7.32 6.78
CA ASP A 120 -2.59 6.69 5.74
C ASP A 120 -2.92 5.21 5.50
N VAL A 121 -2.52 4.76 4.31
CA VAL A 121 -2.27 3.36 3.98
C VAL A 121 -0.81 3.08 4.22
N ILE A 122 -0.49 2.25 5.20
CA ILE A 122 0.86 1.78 5.47
C ILE A 122 1.03 0.38 4.89
N LEU A 123 2.00 0.21 3.98
CA LEU A 123 2.42 -1.07 3.43
C LEU A 123 3.84 -1.38 3.86
N GLN A 124 3.99 -2.42 4.66
CA GLN A 124 5.25 -2.97 5.11
C GLN A 124 5.59 -4.23 4.30
N PHE A 125 6.83 -4.29 3.84
CA PHE A 125 7.42 -5.43 3.15
C PHE A 125 8.54 -5.93 4.06
N GLY A 126 8.29 -7.04 4.74
CA GLY A 126 9.22 -7.73 5.61
C GLY A 126 8.46 -8.36 6.76
N THR A 127 9.16 -9.10 7.60
CA THR A 127 8.60 -9.49 8.90
C THR A 127 8.62 -8.28 9.84
N GLU A 128 7.86 -8.33 10.94
CA GLU A 128 7.95 -7.32 12.01
C GLU A 128 9.38 -7.14 12.53
N GLU A 129 10.14 -8.23 12.59
CA GLU A 129 11.53 -8.24 13.03
C GLU A 129 12.52 -7.70 11.98
N GLU A 130 12.19 -7.79 10.69
CA GLU A 130 13.05 -7.38 9.58
C GLU A 130 12.27 -6.63 8.47
N VAL A 131 11.85 -5.40 8.78
CA VAL A 131 11.18 -4.52 7.81
C VAL A 131 12.14 -4.09 6.69
N LYS A 132 11.96 -4.64 5.49
CA LYS A 132 12.78 -4.34 4.31
C LYS A 132 12.32 -3.06 3.60
N LEU A 133 11.02 -2.79 3.58
CA LEU A 133 10.42 -1.57 3.04
C LEU A 133 9.15 -1.22 3.80
N TRP A 134 8.92 0.06 4.02
CA TRP A 134 7.75 0.63 4.65
C TRP A 134 7.27 1.79 3.78
N LEU A 135 6.05 1.70 3.27
CA LEU A 135 5.41 2.72 2.45
C LEU A 135 4.23 3.29 3.21
N ALA A 136 4.05 4.60 3.23
CA ALA A 136 2.83 5.22 3.74
C ALA A 136 2.23 6.17 2.71
N PHE A 137 0.96 5.98 2.35
CA PHE A 137 0.22 6.78 1.37
C PHE A 137 -0.91 7.54 2.06
N TYR A 138 -1.07 8.82 1.74
CA TYR A 138 -2.06 9.67 2.39
C TYR A 138 -3.16 10.08 1.39
N PRO A 139 -4.43 10.11 1.80
CA PRO A 139 -5.55 10.37 0.90
C PRO A 139 -5.51 11.79 0.32
N ASP A 140 -5.12 12.79 1.10
CA ASP A 140 -5.16 14.19 0.66
C ASP A 140 -3.80 14.74 0.19
N ARG A 141 -2.84 13.85 -0.11
CA ARG A 141 -1.45 14.27 -0.37
C ARG A 141 -0.92 13.70 -1.66
N GLN A 142 -0.03 14.46 -2.28
CA GLN A 142 0.73 14.01 -3.44
C GLN A 142 2.03 13.27 -3.08
N ILE A 143 2.31 13.12 -1.78
CA ILE A 143 3.52 12.48 -1.28
C ILE A 143 3.18 11.19 -0.56
N CYS A 144 4.12 10.27 -0.57
CA CYS A 144 4.15 9.08 0.25
C CYS A 144 5.43 9.10 1.11
N LEU A 145 5.46 8.31 2.16
CA LEU A 145 6.69 8.00 2.87
C LEU A 145 7.26 6.69 2.38
N VAL A 146 8.57 6.63 2.20
CA VAL A 146 9.35 5.44 1.87
C VAL A 146 10.41 5.30 2.95
N ASN A 147 10.27 4.32 3.83
CA ASN A 147 11.07 4.11 5.04
C ASN A 147 11.21 5.41 5.86
N GLY A 148 10.09 6.07 6.13
CA GLY A 148 10.03 7.34 6.86
C GLY A 148 10.53 8.57 6.10
N LYS A 149 10.87 8.45 4.81
CA LYS A 149 11.35 9.59 3.99
C LYS A 149 10.33 10.00 2.95
N LYS A 150 10.14 11.32 2.79
CA LYS A 150 9.21 11.86 1.79
C LYS A 150 9.64 11.51 0.37
N ALA A 151 8.69 11.01 -0.41
CA ALA A 151 8.79 10.85 -1.85
C ALA A 151 7.51 11.32 -2.55
N TYR A 152 7.65 12.07 -3.63
CA TYR A 152 6.53 12.28 -4.55
C TYR A 152 6.22 10.98 -5.27
N VAL A 153 4.94 10.65 -5.39
CA VAL A 153 4.49 9.49 -6.15
C VAL A 153 3.63 9.93 -7.31
N PHE A 154 3.87 9.38 -8.50
CA PHE A 154 3.12 9.70 -9.71
C PHE A 154 2.18 8.54 -10.07
N PRO A 155 0.88 8.78 -10.38
CA PRO A 155 0.27 10.09 -10.69
C PRO A 155 -0.10 10.98 -9.49
N GLY A 156 -0.05 10.46 -8.27
CA GLY A 156 -0.30 11.21 -7.04
C GLY A 156 -0.52 10.27 -5.86
N GLY A 157 -0.25 10.72 -4.63
CA GLY A 157 -0.47 9.94 -3.41
C GLY A 157 -1.95 9.59 -3.21
N THR A 158 -2.86 10.55 -3.42
CA THR A 158 -4.31 10.35 -3.44
C THR A 158 -4.75 9.25 -4.41
N ALA A 159 -4.28 9.31 -5.66
CA ALA A 159 -4.64 8.32 -6.67
C ALA A 159 -4.03 6.95 -6.35
N ALA A 160 -2.85 6.93 -5.75
CA ALA A 160 -2.22 5.70 -5.26
C ALA A 160 -3.02 5.05 -4.15
N TYR A 161 -3.42 5.85 -3.17
CA TYR A 161 -4.27 5.46 -2.07
C TYR A 161 -5.59 4.82 -2.57
N GLN A 162 -6.36 5.55 -3.39
CA GLN A 162 -7.65 5.07 -3.93
C GLN A 162 -7.51 3.79 -4.75
N LYS A 163 -6.40 3.63 -5.48
CA LYS A 163 -6.18 2.42 -6.28
C LYS A 163 -5.78 1.23 -5.42
N ILE A 164 -5.01 1.44 -4.35
CA ILE A 164 -4.69 0.39 -3.38
C ILE A 164 -5.97 -0.08 -2.69
N GLU A 165 -6.84 0.84 -2.27
CA GLU A 165 -8.16 0.49 -1.74
C GLU A 165 -8.98 -0.35 -2.71
N ALA A 166 -9.07 0.09 -3.97
CA ALA A 166 -9.84 -0.60 -4.97
C ALA A 166 -9.35 -2.05 -5.18
N ILE A 167 -8.02 -2.26 -5.16
CA ILE A 167 -7.41 -3.59 -5.26
C ILE A 167 -7.76 -4.43 -4.02
N LEU A 168 -7.64 -3.86 -2.82
CA LEU A 168 -8.01 -4.55 -1.57
C LEU A 168 -9.49 -4.97 -1.56
N ALA A 169 -10.38 -4.16 -2.13
CA ALA A 169 -11.80 -4.46 -2.21
C ALA A 169 -12.16 -5.45 -3.34
N SER A 170 -11.53 -5.34 -4.51
CA SER A 170 -11.89 -6.15 -5.69
C SER A 170 -11.24 -7.52 -5.70
N ASP A 171 -9.99 -7.61 -5.25
CA ASP A 171 -9.14 -8.79 -5.48
C ASP A 171 -9.01 -9.67 -4.22
N SER A 172 -9.66 -9.26 -3.12
CA SER A 172 -9.88 -10.12 -1.96
C SER A 172 -10.89 -11.24 -2.26
N VAL A 173 -10.70 -12.42 -1.67
CA VAL A 173 -11.68 -13.51 -1.80
C VAL A 173 -12.95 -13.13 -1.07
N GLN A 174 -14.06 -13.08 -1.81
CA GLN A 174 -15.38 -12.80 -1.25
C GLN A 174 -16.09 -14.12 -0.95
N THR A 175 -16.40 -14.36 0.32
CA THR A 175 -17.18 -15.53 0.73
C THR A 175 -18.49 -15.06 1.34
N THR A 176 -19.59 -15.42 0.70
CA THR A 176 -20.93 -15.17 1.25
C THR A 176 -21.30 -16.30 2.19
N VAL A 177 -21.65 -15.95 3.43
CA VAL A 177 -22.03 -16.89 4.48
C VAL A 177 -23.32 -16.45 5.16
N THR A 178 -24.15 -17.40 5.59
CA THR A 178 -25.35 -17.15 6.39
C THR A 178 -25.07 -17.48 7.84
N ILE A 179 -25.37 -16.56 8.75
CA ILE A 179 -25.16 -16.74 10.20
C ILE A 179 -26.03 -17.90 10.70
N THR A 180 -25.40 -18.89 11.33
CA THR A 180 -26.09 -20.02 11.96
C THR A 180 -26.26 -19.82 13.46
N ALA A 181 -25.26 -19.23 14.12
CA ALA A 181 -25.33 -18.84 15.53
C ALA A 181 -24.45 -17.62 15.80
N LEU A 182 -24.85 -16.83 16.79
CA LEU A 182 -24.14 -15.63 17.22
C LEU A 182 -23.83 -15.71 18.71
N ASP A 183 -22.57 -15.47 19.05
CA ASP A 183 -22.08 -15.24 20.41
C ASP A 183 -21.52 -13.82 20.51
N ALA A 184 -22.41 -12.86 20.66
CA ALA A 184 -22.06 -11.44 20.76
C ALA A 184 -21.25 -11.09 22.03
N ALA A 185 -21.23 -11.97 23.04
CA ALA A 185 -20.46 -11.73 24.26
C ALA A 185 -18.96 -11.99 24.06
N ASN A 186 -18.63 -12.94 23.19
CA ASN A 186 -17.26 -13.30 22.83
C ASN A 186 -16.85 -12.79 21.44
N ASP A 187 -17.64 -11.89 20.85
CA ASP A 187 -17.47 -11.34 19.50
C ASP A 187 -17.20 -12.44 18.45
N GLN A 188 -18.04 -13.47 18.48
CA GLN A 188 -17.90 -14.66 17.67
C GLN A 188 -19.22 -15.03 16.99
N LEU A 189 -19.15 -15.58 15.79
CA LEU A 189 -20.28 -16.15 15.08
C LEU A 189 -19.89 -17.44 14.37
N THR A 190 -20.88 -18.29 14.17
CA THR A 190 -20.81 -19.41 13.23
C THR A 190 -21.66 -19.07 12.02
N ALA A 191 -21.16 -19.41 10.84
CA ALA A 191 -21.90 -19.21 9.60
C ALA A 191 -21.66 -20.37 8.63
N SER A 192 -22.53 -20.53 7.65
CA SER A 192 -22.40 -21.54 6.60
C SER A 192 -22.48 -20.89 5.22
N ASP A 193 -21.65 -21.33 4.27
CA ASP A 193 -21.82 -20.94 2.87
C ASP A 193 -22.95 -21.72 2.18
N ALA A 194 -23.20 -21.40 0.91
CA ALA A 194 -24.23 -22.06 0.10
C ALA A 194 -23.99 -23.57 -0.12
N GLU A 195 -22.75 -24.04 0.05
CA GLU A 195 -22.37 -25.45 -0.06
C GLU A 195 -22.52 -26.19 1.28
N GLY A 196 -22.90 -25.48 2.35
CA GLY A 196 -23.07 -26.02 3.70
C GLY A 196 -21.77 -26.17 4.47
N LYS A 197 -20.67 -25.58 4.00
CA LYS A 197 -19.40 -25.56 4.74
C LYS A 197 -19.50 -24.55 5.87
N GLU A 198 -19.18 -25.01 7.08
CA GLU A 198 -19.27 -24.19 8.30
C GLU A 198 -17.99 -23.40 8.56
N TYR A 199 -18.16 -22.18 9.04
CA TYR A 199 -17.13 -21.22 9.39
C TYR A 199 -17.33 -20.72 10.81
N VAL A 200 -16.22 -20.56 11.54
CA VAL A 200 -16.19 -19.78 12.77
C VAL A 200 -15.44 -18.49 12.51
N ILE A 201 -16.05 -17.37 12.87
CA ILE A 201 -15.48 -16.03 12.74
C ILE A 201 -15.38 -15.42 14.13
N HIS A 202 -14.21 -14.87 14.46
CA HIS A 202 -13.92 -14.15 15.69
C HIS A 202 -13.59 -12.69 15.37
N GLY A 203 -13.79 -11.78 16.33
CA GLY A 203 -13.44 -10.36 16.17
C GLY A 203 -14.30 -9.66 15.11
N ILE A 204 -15.62 -9.90 15.12
CA ILE A 204 -16.54 -9.43 14.08
C ILE A 204 -16.85 -7.95 14.27
N SER A 205 -16.98 -7.50 15.51
CA SER A 205 -17.42 -6.14 15.86
C SER A 205 -16.57 -5.02 15.28
N GLU A 206 -15.28 -5.31 15.15
CA GLU A 206 -14.30 -4.41 14.56
C GLU A 206 -14.49 -4.28 13.04
N LYS A 207 -14.83 -5.39 12.38
CA LYS A 207 -14.84 -5.54 10.90
C LYS A 207 -16.22 -5.48 10.25
N LEU A 208 -17.29 -5.47 11.06
CA LEU A 208 -18.67 -5.51 10.60
C LEU A 208 -19.16 -4.13 10.15
N ARG A 209 -19.66 -4.08 8.91
CA ARG A 209 -20.17 -2.87 8.26
C ARG A 209 -21.41 -3.17 7.42
N THR A 210 -22.20 -2.14 7.10
CA THR A 210 -23.18 -2.20 6.00
C THR A 210 -22.49 -2.06 4.64
N ARG A 211 -23.21 -2.28 3.54
CA ARG A 211 -22.71 -2.00 2.17
C ARG A 211 -22.39 -0.53 1.91
N ASP A 212 -23.03 0.37 2.65
CA ASP A 212 -22.75 1.81 2.64
C ASP A 212 -21.63 2.20 3.64
N GLU A 213 -20.91 1.20 4.16
CA GLU A 213 -19.74 1.33 5.04
C GLU A 213 -20.02 1.88 6.44
N GLU A 214 -21.27 1.81 6.90
CA GLU A 214 -21.61 2.20 8.27
C GLU A 214 -21.25 1.08 9.26
N GLN A 215 -20.68 1.44 10.42
CA GLN A 215 -20.40 0.49 11.49
C GLN A 215 -21.68 -0.10 12.08
N VAL A 216 -21.69 -1.43 12.21
CA VAL A 216 -22.84 -2.18 12.74
C VAL A 216 -22.45 -2.80 14.09
N ASP A 217 -23.31 -2.62 15.10
CA ASP A 217 -23.19 -3.36 16.35
C ASP A 217 -23.49 -4.84 16.08
N VAL A 218 -22.60 -5.73 16.49
CA VAL A 218 -22.76 -7.20 16.36
C VAL A 218 -24.05 -7.69 16.97
N LYS A 219 -24.57 -7.02 18.01
CA LYS A 219 -25.87 -7.35 18.62
C LYS A 219 -27.06 -7.15 17.68
N ALA A 220 -26.88 -6.40 16.58
CA ALA A 220 -27.90 -6.23 15.55
C ALA A 220 -27.99 -7.45 14.61
N LEU A 221 -26.96 -8.30 14.58
CA LEU A 221 -26.95 -9.52 13.79
C LEU A 221 -27.84 -10.59 14.42
N SER A 222 -28.38 -11.46 13.58
CA SER A 222 -29.23 -12.58 13.96
C SER A 222 -28.95 -13.79 13.08
N ALA A 223 -29.29 -14.98 13.59
CA ALA A 223 -29.26 -16.18 12.77
C ALA A 223 -30.17 -16.02 11.54
N GLY A 224 -29.66 -16.41 10.37
CA GLY A 224 -30.31 -16.19 9.07
C GLY A 224 -29.85 -14.94 8.33
N ASP A 225 -29.15 -14.01 8.99
CA ASP A 225 -28.54 -12.88 8.29
C ASP A 225 -27.43 -13.34 7.34
N THR A 226 -27.29 -12.65 6.21
CA THR A 226 -26.24 -12.92 5.23
C THR A 226 -25.10 -11.94 5.40
N LEU A 227 -23.88 -12.48 5.40
CA LEU A 227 -22.64 -11.71 5.45
C LEU A 227 -21.79 -12.00 4.22
N THR A 228 -21.13 -10.98 3.69
CA THR A 228 -20.00 -11.16 2.76
C THR A 228 -18.70 -10.90 3.48
N VAL A 229 -17.88 -11.94 3.58
CA VAL A 229 -16.56 -11.91 4.22
C VAL A 229 -15.51 -11.73 3.14
N LEU A 230 -14.75 -10.64 3.21
CA LEU A 230 -13.54 -10.42 2.41
C LEU A 230 -12.35 -11.03 3.16
N SER A 231 -11.62 -11.96 2.55
CA SER A 231 -10.49 -12.64 3.20
C SER A 231 -9.42 -13.14 2.22
N ASP A 232 -8.33 -13.71 2.72
CA ASP A 232 -7.35 -14.50 1.94
C ASP A 232 -7.87 -15.90 1.55
N GLY A 233 -9.14 -16.20 1.88
CA GLY A 233 -9.78 -17.48 1.66
C GLY A 233 -9.88 -18.33 2.93
N ALA A 234 -10.46 -19.52 2.79
CA ALA A 234 -10.71 -20.41 3.92
C ALA A 234 -9.50 -21.31 4.20
N ALA A 235 -8.95 -21.24 5.41
CA ALA A 235 -7.97 -22.19 5.90
C ALA A 235 -8.68 -23.48 6.34
N LEU A 236 -8.48 -24.56 5.58
CA LEU A 236 -8.93 -25.92 5.90
C LEU A 236 -8.02 -26.55 6.98
N LEU A 237 -7.98 -25.94 8.17
CA LEU A 237 -7.20 -26.49 9.29
C LEU A 237 -8.03 -27.42 10.19
N SER A 238 -9.35 -27.25 10.23
CA SER A 238 -10.30 -28.12 10.92
C SER A 238 -11.74 -27.79 10.49
N ALA A 239 -12.71 -28.67 10.77
CA ALA A 239 -14.14 -28.33 10.75
C ALA A 239 -14.56 -27.92 12.18
N PRO A 240 -15.24 -26.76 12.37
CA PRO A 240 -15.57 -25.74 11.37
C PRO A 240 -14.33 -25.01 10.83
N SER A 241 -14.41 -24.59 9.56
CA SER A 241 -13.33 -23.87 8.87
C SER A 241 -13.12 -22.49 9.47
N GLN A 242 -11.94 -21.93 9.28
CA GLN A 242 -11.65 -20.54 9.62
C GLN A 242 -11.21 -19.80 8.37
N PHE A 243 -11.50 -18.50 8.31
CA PHE A 243 -10.92 -17.66 7.28
C PHE A 243 -9.48 -17.34 7.64
N ALA A 244 -8.57 -17.50 6.67
CA ALA A 244 -7.27 -16.87 6.76
C ALA A 244 -7.49 -15.36 6.55
N HIS A 245 -7.10 -14.57 7.55
CA HIS A 245 -7.12 -13.10 7.55
C HIS A 245 -8.39 -12.47 6.95
N ILE A 246 -9.35 -12.14 7.82
CA ILE A 246 -10.56 -11.40 7.41
C ILE A 246 -10.24 -9.91 7.31
N TYR A 247 -10.52 -9.32 6.14
CA TYR A 247 -10.37 -7.90 5.87
C TYR A 247 -11.60 -7.10 6.26
N LYS A 248 -12.79 -7.54 5.84
CA LYS A 248 -14.07 -6.89 6.09
C LYS A 248 -15.21 -7.89 6.12
N ILE A 249 -16.27 -7.51 6.81
CA ILE A 249 -17.51 -8.28 6.87
C ILE A 249 -18.66 -7.32 6.54
N TYR A 250 -19.30 -7.54 5.40
CA TYR A 250 -20.49 -6.78 5.02
C TYR A 250 -21.74 -7.50 5.47
N TRP A 251 -22.62 -6.79 6.16
CA TRP A 251 -23.99 -7.23 6.39
C TRP A 251 -24.86 -6.90 5.17
N GLU A 252 -25.44 -7.93 4.56
CA GLU A 252 -26.22 -7.84 3.31
C GLU A 252 -27.70 -7.51 3.55
N LYS A 253 -27.99 -6.60 4.49
CA LYS A 253 -29.36 -6.21 4.83
C LYS A 253 -29.99 -5.25 3.82
#